data_AF-A0A1I7JWV0-F1
#
_entry.id   AF-A0A1I7JWV0-F1
#
_cell.length_a   1.000
_cell.length_b   1.000
_cell.length_c   1.000
_cell.angle_alpha   90.00
_cell.angle_beta   90.00
_cell.angle_gamma   90.00
#
_symmetry.space_group_name_H-M   'P 1'
#
loop_
_entity.id
_entity.type
_entity.pdbx_description
1 polymer ?
#
loop_
_entity_poly.entity_id
_entity_poly.type
_entity_poly.pdbx_seq_one_letter_code
_entity_poly.pdbx_strand_id
1 'polypeptide(L)' 'MAMFLENTKENREIRNVVTTMALEGMYLDEEFINELIKVSKGEKTSEELRQEIIKKYVRH' A
#
# COMPACT_ATOMS: atom_id res chain seq x y z
N MET A 1 -4.49 -14.58 3.64
CA MET A 1 -4.74 -14.70 2.18
C MET A 1 -3.43 -14.43 1.47
N ALA A 2 -3.02 -15.21 0.47
CA ALA A 2 -1.86 -14.87 -0.35
C ALA A 2 -2.33 -13.98 -1.52
N MET A 3 -1.76 -12.77 -1.63
CA MET A 3 -2.07 -11.85 -2.74
C MET A 3 -1.13 -12.15 -3.91
N PHE A 4 -1.69 -12.34 -5.10
CA PHE A 4 -0.92 -12.55 -6.32
C PHE A 4 -0.92 -11.27 -7.15
N LEU A 5 0.26 -10.68 -7.33
CA LEU A 5 0.48 -9.49 -8.14
C LEU A 5 1.28 -9.85 -9.38
N GLU A 6 0.98 -9.20 -10.51
CA GLU A 6 1.82 -9.30 -11.70
C GLU A 6 3.24 -8.84 -11.38
N ASN A 7 4.24 -9.49 -11.99
CA ASN A 7 5.64 -9.21 -11.73
C ASN A 7 6.15 -7.98 -12.51
N THR A 8 5.60 -6.81 -12.20
CA THR A 8 6.01 -5.51 -12.73
C THR A 8 7.07 -4.85 -11.84
N LYS A 9 7.75 -3.80 -12.34
CA LYS A 9 8.73 -3.06 -11.53
C LYS A 9 8.05 -2.40 -10.34
N GLU A 10 6.88 -1.83 -10.57
CA GLU A 10 6.06 -1.09 -9.61
C GLU A 10 5.54 -2.03 -8.51
N ASN A 11 5.06 -3.22 -8.86
CA ASN A 11 4.60 -4.21 -7.87
C ASN A 11 5.75 -4.80 -7.05
N ARG A 12 6.98 -4.83 -7.57
CA ARG A 12 8.17 -5.21 -6.79
C ARG A 12 8.48 -4.19 -5.70
N GLU A 13 8.29 -2.90 -5.97
CA GLU A 13 8.47 -1.85 -4.97
C GLU A 13 7.45 -2.02 -3.83
N ILE A 14 6.19 -2.30 -4.14
CA ILE A 14 5.16 -2.62 -3.13
C ILE A 14 5.55 -3.86 -2.33
N ARG A 15 6.01 -4.93 -2.99
CA ARG A 15 6.49 -6.14 -2.31
C ARG A 15 7.63 -5.82 -1.35
N ASN A 16 8.58 -4.96 -1.74
CA ASN A 16 9.69 -4.56 -0.88
C ASN A 16 9.19 -3.82 0.36
N VAL A 17 8.22 -2.90 0.22
CA VAL A 17 7.60 -2.21 1.36
C VAL A 17 6.93 -3.19 2.31
N VAL A 18 6.09 -4.09 1.80
CA VAL A 18 5.41 -5.11 2.61
C VAL A 18 6.41 -6.03 3.31
N THR A 19 7.48 -6.43 2.61
CA THR A 19 8.53 -7.29 3.17
C THR A 19 9.28 -6.59 4.30
N THR A 20 9.69 -5.34 4.10
CA THR A 20 10.38 -4.54 5.13
C THR A 20 9.49 -4.34 6.36
N MET A 21 8.21 -4.01 6.17
CA MET A 21 7.26 -3.88 7.28
C MET A 21 7.13 -5.19 8.07
N ALA A 22 6.99 -6.32 7.37
CA ALA A 22 6.87 -7.62 8.01
C ALA A 22 8.14 -8.03 8.77
N LEU A 23 9.34 -7.65 8.29
CA LEU A 23 10.59 -7.86 9.01
C LEU A 23 10.64 -7.08 10.33
N GLU A 24 10.03 -5.90 10.36
CA GLU A 24 9.86 -5.08 11.56
C GLU A 24 8.66 -5.52 12.43
N GLY A 25 8.05 -6.67 12.14
CA GLY A 25 6.86 -7.17 12.85
C GLY A 25 5.59 -6.34 12.63
N MET A 26 5.57 -5.50 11.61
CA MET A 26 4.42 -4.68 11.21
C MET A 26 3.71 -5.31 10.01
N TYR A 27 2.40 -5.50 10.12
CA TYR A 27 1.59 -6.09 9.05
C TYR A 27 0.63 -5.05 8.49
N LEU A 28 0.73 -4.82 7.18
CA LEU A 28 -0.20 -3.95 6.46
C LEU A 28 -1.48 -4.73 6.16
N ASP A 29 -2.61 -4.06 6.31
CA ASP A 29 -3.90 -4.64 5.91
C ASP A 29 -4.04 -4.70 4.38
N GLU A 30 -4.90 -5.61 3.92
CA GLU A 30 -5.11 -5.85 2.49
C GLU A 30 -5.74 -4.64 1.78
N GLU A 31 -6.56 -3.85 2.48
CA GLU A 31 -7.17 -2.62 1.96
C GLU A 31 -6.09 -1.60 1.60
N PHE A 32 -5.13 -1.40 2.49
CA PHE A 32 -4.02 -0.48 2.32
C PHE A 32 -3.07 -0.93 1.21
N ILE A 33 -2.76 -2.23 1.12
CA ILE A 33 -1.94 -2.77 0.01
C ILE A 33 -2.63 -2.54 -1.33
N ASN A 34 -3.95 -2.70 -1.41
CA ASN A 34 -4.73 -2.39 -2.62
C ASN A 34 -4.64 -0.90 -3.00
N GLU A 35 -4.67 0.02 -2.03
CA GLU A 35 -4.48 1.44 -2.30
C GLU A 35 -3.06 1.75 -2.82
N LEU A 36 -2.02 1.09 -2.30
CA LEU A 36 -0.67 1.23 -2.84
C LEU A 36 -0.58 0.77 -4.31
N ILE A 37 -1.30 -0.29 -4.68
CA ILE A 37 -1.37 -0.77 -6.08
C ILE A 37 -2.08 0.24 -6.99
N LYS A 38 -3.15 0.89 -6.52
CA LYS A 38 -3.80 1.96 -7.30
C LYS A 38 -2.84 3.12 -7.56
N VAL A 39 -2.06 3.49 -6.54
CA VAL A 39 -1.01 4.51 -6.68
C VAL A 39 0.04 4.09 -7.71
N SER A 40 0.49 2.83 -7.66
CA SER A 40 1.51 2.32 -8.56
C SER A 40 1.04 2.23 -10.02
N LYS A 41 -0.27 2.10 -10.25
CA LYS A 41 -0.90 2.13 -11.58
C LYS A 41 -1.22 3.55 -12.07
N GLY A 42 -1.01 4.58 -11.24
CA GLY A 42 -1.40 5.96 -11.56
C GLY A 42 -2.91 6.22 -11.50
N GLU A 43 -3.69 5.30 -10.94
CA GLU A 43 -5.13 5.48 -10.71
C GLU A 43 -5.42 6.48 -9.58
N LYS A 44 -4.42 6.71 -8.71
CA LYS A 44 -4.43 7.64 -7.58
C LYS A 44 -3.03 8.18 -7.33
N THR A 45 -2.90 9.39 -6.79
CA THR A 45 -1.61 9.96 -6.36
C THR A 45 -1.28 9.61 -4.91
N SER A 46 0.00 9.60 -4.57
CA SER A 46 0.44 9.40 -3.18
C SER A 46 -0.14 10.45 -2.22
N GLU A 47 -0.36 11.69 -2.69
CA GLU A 47 -0.96 12.74 -1.85
C GLU A 47 -2.44 12.49 -1.60
N GLU A 48 -3.21 12.03 -2.60
CA GLU A 48 -4.60 11.64 -2.39
C GLU A 48 -4.71 10.50 -1.37
N LEU A 49 -3.88 9.47 -1.49
CA LEU A 49 -3.83 8.38 -0.52
C LEU A 49 -3.46 8.88 0.88
N ARG A 50 -2.46 9.76 0.99
CA ARG A 50 -2.07 10.38 2.26
C ARG A 50 -3.24 11.12 2.91
N GLN A 51 -3.98 11.93 2.15
CA GLN A 51 -5.12 12.68 2.65
C GLN A 51 -6.26 11.76 3.11
N GLU A 52 -6.50 10.64 2.42
CA GLU A 52 -7.49 9.65 2.82
C GLU A 52 -7.14 8.97 4.14
N ILE A 53 -5.88 8.57 4.32
CA ILE A 53 -5.40 7.97 5.57
C ILE A 53 -5.54 8.97 6.72
N ILE A 54 -5.11 10.22 6.51
CA ILE A 54 -5.28 11.30 7.50
C ILE A 54 -6.76 11.42 7.87
N LYS A 55 -7.68 11.49 6.90
CA LYS A 55 -9.12 11.57 7.17
C LYS A 55 -9.67 10.34 7.90
N LYS A 56 -9.17 9.14 7.62
CA LYS A 56 -9.60 7.88 8.25
C LYS A 56 -9.20 7.83 9.74
N TYR A 57 -8.00 8.30 10.07
CA TYR A 57 -7.42 8.17 11.41
C TYR A 57 -7.45 9.44 12.26
N VAL A 58 -7.58 10.65 11.69
CA VAL A 58 -7.70 11.94 12.41
C VAL A 58 -9.15 12.24 12.81
N ARG A 59 -10.02 11.23 12.94
CA ARG A 59 -11.33 11.40 13.57
C ARG A 59 -11.13 11.72 15.06
N HIS A 60 -11.10 13.01 15.39
CA HIS A 60 -11.26 13.54 16.74
C HIS A 60 -12.71 13.42 17.20
#